data_AF-A0A7W1GRN4-F1
#
_entry.id   AF-A0A7W1GRN4-F1
#
_cell.length_a   1.000
_cell.length_b   1.000
_cell.length_c   1.000
_cell.angle_alpha   90.00
_cell.angle_beta   90.00
_cell.angle_gamma   90.00
#
_symmetry.space_group_name_H-M   'P 1'
#
loop_
_entity.id
_entity.type
_entity.pdbx_description
1 polymer ?
#
loop_
_entity_poly.entity_id
_entity_poly.type
_entity_poly.pdbx_seq_one_letter_code
_entity_poly.pdbx_strand_id
1 'polypeptide(L)' 'ELRLGPLVSVDDAFAWDEGEGDRSRDWWLDAHRSYFDRTCKPLGVAVTDKLEVVFERFVVVWPEAYA' A
#
# COMPACT_ATOMS: atom_id res chain seq x y z
N GLU A 1 6.82 -4.19 -11.01
CA GLU A 1 6.11 -5.44 -10.64
C GLU A 1 4.68 -5.10 -10.27
N LEU A 2 3.73 -6.00 -10.55
CA LEU A 2 2.34 -5.89 -10.15
C LEU A 2 1.89 -7.17 -9.45
N ARG A 3 1.25 -7.04 -8.30
CA ARG A 3 0.68 -8.16 -7.54
C ARG A 3 -0.70 -7.78 -7.01
N LEU A 4 -1.66 -8.70 -7.13
CA LEU A 4 -2.95 -8.58 -6.45
C LEU A 4 -2.92 -9.36 -5.14
N GLY A 5 -3.60 -8.87 -4.11
CA GLY A 5 -3.83 -9.64 -2.89
C GLY A 5 -4.60 -8.88 -1.82
N PRO A 6 -4.97 -9.56 -0.73
CA PRO A 6 -5.56 -8.93 0.45
C PRO A 6 -4.67 -7.82 1.00
N LEU A 7 -5.26 -6.75 1.56
CA LEU A 7 -4.53 -5.66 2.22
C LEU A 7 -3.49 -6.19 3.23
N VAL A 8 -3.87 -7.17 4.05
CA VAL A 8 -2.98 -7.74 5.08
C VAL A 8 -1.88 -8.66 4.52
N SER A 9 -1.92 -8.97 3.22
CA SER A 9 -0.88 -9.76 2.54
C SER A 9 0.37 -8.95 2.20
N VAL A 10 0.40 -7.66 2.52
CA VAL A 10 1.62 -6.86 2.53
C VAL A 10 2.66 -7.53 3.44
N ASP A 11 3.92 -7.53 3.01
CA ASP A 11 5.06 -7.99 3.81
C ASP A 11 5.94 -6.81 4.23
N ASP A 12 6.87 -7.07 5.15
CA ASP A 12 7.76 -6.03 5.70
C ASP A 12 8.63 -5.42 4.60
N ALA A 13 9.03 -6.19 3.58
CA ALA A 13 9.84 -5.71 2.48
C ALA A 13 9.08 -4.69 1.62
N PHE A 14 7.80 -4.96 1.32
CA PHE A 14 6.96 -4.04 0.58
C PHE A 14 6.70 -2.75 1.36
N ALA A 15 6.32 -2.86 2.64
CA ALA A 15 6.12 -1.69 3.51
C ALA A 15 7.39 -0.84 3.60
N TRP A 16 8.55 -1.49 3.69
CA TRP A 16 9.85 -0.82 3.68
C TRP A 16 10.13 -0.06 2.38
N ASP A 17 9.88 -0.71 1.24
CA ASP A 17 10.17 -0.16 -0.08
C ASP A 17 9.22 0.98 -0.48
N GLU A 18 7.97 0.94 -0.02
CA GLU A 18 7.05 2.08 -0.16
C GLU A 18 7.52 3.29 0.65
N GLY A 19 8.16 3.03 1.79
CA GLY A 19 9.00 4.02 2.48
C GLY A 19 8.24 5.06 3.30
N GLU A 20 6.94 4.88 3.51
CA GLU A 20 6.13 5.76 4.36
C GLU A 20 6.39 5.56 5.86
N GLY A 21 6.08 6.59 6.66
CA GLY A 21 6.12 6.51 8.12
C GLY A 21 7.47 6.08 8.69
N ASP A 22 7.43 5.11 9.61
CA ASP A 22 8.62 4.47 10.20
C ASP A 22 9.10 3.23 9.41
N ARG A 23 8.53 3.01 8.22
CA ARG A 23 8.83 1.89 7.32
C ARG A 23 8.49 0.52 7.90
N SER A 24 7.69 0.46 8.95
CA SER A 24 7.16 -0.80 9.49
C SER A 24 5.86 -1.19 8.78
N ARG A 25 5.63 -2.51 8.68
CA ARG A 25 4.38 -3.07 8.17
C ARG A 25 3.17 -2.68 9.04
N ASP A 26 3.36 -2.58 10.34
CA ASP A 26 2.28 -2.21 11.26
C ASP A 26 1.83 -0.78 11.02
N TRP A 27 2.77 0.16 10.91
CA TRP A 27 2.44 1.54 10.55
C TRP A 27 1.77 1.60 9.16
N TRP A 28 2.31 0.87 8.19
CA TRP A 28 1.75 0.81 6.84
C TRP A 28 0.29 0.37 6.86
N LEU A 29 -0.04 -0.71 7.58
CA LEU A 29 -1.39 -1.24 7.68
C LEU A 29 -2.36 -0.25 8.33
N ASP A 30 -1.94 0.44 9.39
CA ASP A 30 -2.78 1.41 10.09
C ASP A 30 -3.06 2.65 9.24
N ALA A 31 -2.03 3.15 8.54
CA ALA A 31 -2.17 4.26 7.61
C ALA A 31 -3.07 3.89 6.42
N HIS A 32 -2.86 2.72 5.83
CA HIS A 32 -3.63 2.27 4.67
C HIS A 32 -5.07 1.93 5.00
N ARG A 33 -5.36 1.32 6.16
CA ARG A 33 -6.74 1.13 6.64
C ARG A 33 -7.47 2.46 6.76
N SER A 34 -6.81 3.48 7.32
CA SER A 34 -7.38 4.83 7.44
C SER A 34 -7.61 5.49 6.08
N TYR A 35 -6.68 5.30 5.14
CA TYR A 35 -6.84 5.79 3.77
C TYR A 35 -8.04 5.13 3.07
N PHE A 36 -8.09 3.80 3.07
CA PHE A 36 -9.16 3.05 2.42
C PHE A 36 -10.51 3.32 3.06
N ASP A 37 -10.60 3.49 4.40
CA ASP A 37 -11.88 3.81 5.05
C ASP A 37 -12.45 5.12 4.50
N ARG A 38 -11.61 6.14 4.35
CA ARG A 38 -12.00 7.42 3.79
C ARG A 38 -12.41 7.35 2.31
N THR A 39 -11.73 6.55 1.49
CA THR A 39 -11.97 6.50 0.04
C THR A 39 -13.07 5.50 -0.36
N CYS A 40 -13.20 4.38 0.37
CA CYS A 40 -14.21 3.36 0.12
C CYS A 40 -15.58 3.70 0.71
N LYS A 41 -15.65 4.47 1.81
CA LYS A 41 -16.91 4.83 2.45
C LYS A 41 -17.91 5.53 1.52
N PRO A 42 -17.53 6.53 0.69
CA PRO A 42 -18.44 7.13 -0.30
C PRO A 42 -18.91 6.15 -1.38
N LEU A 43 -18.17 5.06 -1.62
CA LEU A 43 -18.46 4.03 -2.62
C LEU A 43 -19.32 2.89 -2.03
N GLY A 44 -19.62 2.91 -0.73
CA GLY A 44 -20.32 1.82 -0.05
C GLY A 44 -19.51 0.52 0.04
N VAL A 45 -18.18 0.59 -0.12
CA VAL A 45 -17.29 -0.56 -0.05
C VAL A 45 -16.78 -0.71 1.38
N ALA A 46 -16.91 -1.91 1.96
CA ALA A 46 -16.42 -2.21 3.29
C ALA A 46 -14.91 -2.48 3.28
N VAL A 47 -14.16 -1.76 4.12
CA VAL A 47 -12.74 -2.03 4.35
C VAL A 47 -12.61 -3.17 5.34
N THR A 48 -11.98 -4.26 4.91
CA THR A 48 -11.67 -5.42 5.73
C THR A 48 -10.23 -5.85 5.44
N ASP A 49 -9.68 -6.73 6.27
CA ASP A 49 -8.36 -7.33 6.00
C ASP A 49 -8.30 -8.07 4.65
N LYS A 50 -9.45 -8.45 4.09
CA LYS A 50 -9.59 -9.12 2.79
C LYS A 50 -9.80 -8.16 1.62
N LEU A 51 -9.77 -6.84 1.84
CA LEU A 51 -9.85 -5.86 0.77
C LEU A 51 -8.77 -6.18 -0.26
N GLU A 52 -9.17 -6.43 -1.51
CA GLU A 52 -8.23 -6.73 -2.59
C GLU A 52 -7.55 -5.45 -3.06
N VAL A 53 -6.21 -5.45 -3.05
CA VAL A 53 -5.35 -4.31 -3.36
C VAL A 53 -4.38 -4.69 -4.48
N VAL A 54 -4.09 -3.71 -5.34
CA VAL A 54 -3.03 -3.80 -6.34
C VAL A 54 -1.75 -3.24 -5.71
N PHE A 55 -0.76 -4.09 -5.52
CA PHE A 55 0.56 -3.74 -5.03
C PHE A 55 1.49 -3.48 -6.22
N GLU A 56 2.07 -2.28 -6.28
CA GLU A 56 2.91 -1.85 -7.39
C GLU A 56 4.33 -1.55 -6.92
N ARG A 57 5.32 -2.07 -7.64
CA ARG A 57 6.73 -1.66 -7.51
C ARG A 57 7.17 -1.05 -8.82
N PHE A 58 7.70 0.17 -8.76
CA PHE A 58 8.17 0.91 -9.91
C PHE A 58 9.53 1.54 -9.63
N VAL A 59 10.18 1.99 -10.70
CA VAL A 59 11.42 2.77 -10.62
C VAL A 59 11.17 4.13 -11.26
N VAL A 60 11.75 5.18 -10.67
CA VAL A 60 11.72 6.51 -11.26
C VAL A 60 12.64 6.51 -12.47
N VAL A 61 12.10 6.81 -13.64
CA VAL A 61 12.88 6.89 -14.89
C VAL A 61 13.17 8.33 -15.32
N TRP A 62 12.55 9.33 -14.65
CA TRP A 62 12.78 10.74 -14.91
C TRP A 62 12.44 11.61 -13.69
N PRO A 63 13.23 12.65 -13.33
CA PRO A 63 14.56 12.95 -13.89
C PRO A 63 15.52 11.77 -13.67
N GLU A 64 16.54 11.64 -14.50
CA GLU A 64 17.58 10.60 -14.44
C GLU A 64 18.51 10.76 -13.21
N ALA A 65 17.95 11.15 -12.06
CA ALA A 65 18.65 11.42 -10.82
C ALA A 65 18.97 10.15 -10.01
N TYR A 66 18.50 8.98 -10.47
CA TYR A 66 18.60 7.70 -9.78
C TYR A 66 19.08 6.56 -10.71
N ALA A 67 19.99 6.86 -11.63
CA ALA A 67 20.72 5.83 -12.39
C ALA A 67 21.86 5.24 -11.56
#